data_AF-A0A538QPT2-F1
#
_entry.id   AF-A0A538QPT2-F1
#
_cell.length_a   1.000
_cell.length_b   1.000
_cell.length_c   1.000
_cell.angle_alpha   90.00
_cell.angle_beta   90.00
_cell.angle_gamma   90.00
#
_symmetry.space_group_name_H-M   'P 1'
#
loop_
_entity.id
_entity.type
_entity.pdbx_description
1 polymer ?
#
loop_
_entity_poly.entity_id
_entity_poly.type
_entity_poly.pdbx_seq_one_letter_code
_entity_poly.pdbx_strand_id
1 'polypeptide(L)'
;MNTIITSAERELRTIGTLSDTTCRSFMTADERIRRGFEASFAFLGCPMINAPSGEAPVPVVRRVTAIRLMMLRLGIHTSDPHWSSQVLEQLIEAALQPSGAQLSDIVRALFALLPEAPPGLSDTQANLIREIGVHVVGRQRRRYAAEDFSWFAQLLIDLRSKPTAAQAYLAVYTLPPALASQCIAPIIQALHLTRFEEEVKQQLE
;
A
#
# COMPACT_ATOMS: atom_id res chain seq x y z
N MET A 1 15.57 4.18 12.84
CA MET A 1 15.20 3.65 11.51
C MET A 1 16.48 3.23 10.80
N ASN A 2 16.47 2.13 10.04
CA ASN A 2 17.68 1.57 9.42
C ASN A 2 18.17 2.50 8.30
N THR A 3 19.47 2.83 8.28
CA THR A 3 20.08 3.75 7.30
C THR A 3 19.86 3.35 5.85
N ILE A 4 19.81 2.04 5.56
CA ILE A 4 19.56 1.51 4.21
C ILE A 4 18.12 1.81 3.78
N ILE A 5 17.15 1.56 4.67
CA ILE A 5 15.72 1.80 4.39
C ILE A 5 15.45 3.29 4.21
N THR A 6 16.04 4.15 5.04
CA THR A 6 15.93 5.60 4.89
C THR A 6 16.55 6.09 3.58
N SER A 7 17.69 5.51 3.17
CA SER A 7 18.32 5.86 1.89
C SER A 7 17.47 5.43 0.69
N ALA A 8 16.93 4.21 0.73
CA ALA A 8 16.02 3.69 -0.29
C ALA A 8 14.76 4.55 -0.41
N GLU A 9 14.10 4.87 0.71
CA GLU A 9 12.92 5.74 0.72
C GLU A 9 13.21 7.10 0.09
N ARG A 10 14.33 7.73 0.45
CA ARG A 10 14.74 9.03 -0.13
C ARG A 10 14.97 8.93 -1.64
N GLU A 11 15.66 7.91 -2.12
CA GLU A 11 15.89 7.71 -3.54
C GLU A 11 14.57 7.50 -4.29
N LEU A 12 13.70 6.62 -3.79
CA LEU A 12 12.40 6.35 -4.42
C LEU A 12 11.51 7.59 -4.51
N ARG A 13 11.52 8.45 -3.49
CA ARG A 13 10.80 9.73 -3.49
C ARG A 13 11.36 10.73 -4.50
N THR A 14 12.67 10.70 -4.75
CA THR A 14 13.34 11.71 -5.57
C THR A 14 13.41 11.32 -7.04
N ILE A 15 13.72 10.05 -7.31
CA ILE A 15 14.04 9.55 -8.67
C ILE A 15 13.23 8.30 -9.06
N GLY A 16 12.42 7.72 -8.16
CA GLY A 16 11.58 6.56 -8.45
C GLY A 16 12.33 5.22 -8.58
N THR A 17 13.65 5.20 -8.42
CA THR A 17 14.49 4.00 -8.56
C THR A 17 15.53 3.92 -7.44
N LEU A 18 16.09 2.73 -7.23
CA LEU A 18 17.20 2.52 -6.31
C LEU A 18 18.54 2.59 -7.05
N SER A 19 19.53 3.20 -6.43
CA SER A 19 20.90 3.24 -6.92
C SER A 19 21.62 1.91 -6.71
N ASP A 20 22.63 1.63 -7.54
CA ASP A 20 23.52 0.47 -7.35
C ASP A 20 24.16 0.45 -5.95
N THR A 21 24.44 1.64 -5.39
CA THR A 21 24.99 1.76 -4.05
C THR A 21 24.00 1.29 -3.00
N THR A 22 22.73 1.72 -3.08
CA THR A 22 21.68 1.28 -2.16
C THR A 22 21.40 -0.22 -2.30
N CYS A 23 21.37 -0.75 -3.52
CA CYS A 23 21.24 -2.18 -3.76
C CYS A 23 22.42 -2.98 -3.18
N ARG A 24 23.67 -2.56 -3.43
CA ARG A 24 24.86 -3.22 -2.85
C ARG A 24 24.86 -3.18 -1.33
N SER A 25 24.55 -2.02 -0.74
CA SER A 25 24.45 -1.88 0.72
C SER A 25 23.40 -2.82 1.32
N PHE A 26 22.25 -2.97 0.65
CA PHE A 26 21.23 -3.94 1.06
C PHE A 26 21.73 -5.38 0.95
N MET A 27 22.40 -5.76 -0.15
CA MET A 27 22.93 -7.10 -0.35
C MET A 27 23.99 -7.50 0.70
N THR A 28 24.82 -6.55 1.12
CA THR A 28 25.86 -6.77 2.15
C THR A 28 25.35 -6.63 3.57
N ALA A 29 24.08 -6.27 3.78
CA ALA A 29 23.51 -6.10 5.10
C ALA A 29 23.28 -7.45 5.80
N ASP A 30 23.31 -7.41 7.13
CA ASP A 30 23.00 -8.57 7.97
C ASP A 30 21.65 -9.18 7.61
N GLU A 31 21.53 -10.51 7.74
CA GLU A 31 20.29 -11.23 7.45
C GLU A 31 19.09 -10.66 8.22
N ARG A 32 19.30 -10.25 9.48
CA ARG A 32 18.26 -9.60 10.29
C ARG A 32 17.75 -8.32 9.63
N ILE A 33 18.57 -7.58 8.89
CA ILE A 33 18.15 -6.37 8.17
C ILE A 33 17.39 -6.75 6.90
N ARG A 34 17.94 -7.69 6.12
CA ARG A 34 17.38 -8.11 4.83
C ARG A 34 16.00 -8.77 4.96
N ARG A 35 15.80 -9.54 6.03
CA ARG A 35 14.59 -10.35 6.24
C ARG A 35 13.29 -9.56 6.12
N GLY A 36 12.46 -9.95 5.16
CA GLY A 36 11.17 -9.36 4.86
C GLY A 36 11.21 -8.22 3.84
N PHE A 37 12.39 -7.86 3.33
CA PHE A 37 12.58 -6.84 2.30
C PHE A 37 13.07 -7.44 0.98
N GLU A 38 13.43 -8.72 0.94
CA GLU A 38 14.09 -9.34 -0.22
C GLU A 38 13.26 -9.24 -1.50
N ALA A 39 11.98 -9.63 -1.42
CA ALA A 39 11.07 -9.55 -2.57
C ALA A 39 10.81 -8.10 -3.00
N SER A 40 10.75 -7.17 -2.04
CA SER A 40 10.58 -5.74 -2.30
C SER A 40 11.80 -5.16 -3.02
N PHE A 41 13.01 -5.45 -2.55
CA PHE A 41 14.25 -4.98 -3.21
C PHE A 41 14.47 -5.63 -4.58
N ALA A 42 14.07 -6.90 -4.75
CA ALA A 42 14.07 -7.54 -6.07
C ALA A 42 13.10 -6.82 -7.04
N PHE A 43 11.87 -6.54 -6.60
CA PHE A 43 10.90 -5.75 -7.38
C PHE A 43 11.44 -4.35 -7.74
N LEU A 44 12.19 -3.73 -6.82
CA LEU A 44 12.78 -2.41 -7.04
C LEU A 44 14.01 -2.42 -7.96
N GLY A 45 14.45 -3.60 -8.42
CA GLY A 45 15.53 -3.76 -9.40
C GLY A 45 16.89 -4.17 -8.82
N CYS A 46 16.97 -4.50 -7.53
CA CYS A 46 18.22 -4.98 -6.95
C CYS A 46 18.45 -6.47 -7.29
N PRO A 47 19.67 -6.86 -7.74
CA PRO A 47 19.99 -8.24 -8.02
C PRO A 47 20.05 -9.05 -6.72
N MET A 48 19.08 -9.94 -6.50
CA MET A 48 19.02 -10.78 -5.30
C MET A 48 19.53 -12.18 -5.60
N ILE A 49 20.54 -12.64 -4.84
CA ILE A 49 21.25 -13.89 -5.13
C ILE A 49 20.58 -15.11 -4.50
N ASN A 50 19.79 -14.96 -3.42
CA ASN A 50 18.82 -15.93 -2.89
C ASN A 50 18.15 -15.31 -1.66
N ALA A 51 16.82 -15.36 -1.55
CA ALA A 51 16.12 -14.96 -0.33
C ALA A 51 16.15 -16.13 0.67
N PRO A 52 16.68 -15.97 1.90
CA PRO A 52 16.56 -17.01 2.90
C PRO A 52 15.07 -17.20 3.24
N SER A 53 14.57 -18.41 3.02
CA SER A 53 13.21 -18.82 3.39
C SER A 53 13.15 -19.05 4.90
N GLY A 54 13.21 -17.98 5.69
CA GLY A 54 12.98 -18.07 7.13
C GLY A 54 11.51 -18.37 7.41
N GLU A 55 11.21 -19.51 8.02
CA GLU A 55 9.83 -19.91 8.33
C GLU A 55 9.12 -18.93 9.28
N ALA A 56 9.87 -18.30 10.20
CA ALA A 56 9.26 -17.42 11.20
C ALA A 56 8.58 -16.19 10.55
N PRO A 57 7.41 -15.76 11.06
CA PRO A 57 6.69 -14.62 10.50
C PRO A 57 7.52 -13.33 10.55
N VAL A 58 7.45 -12.54 9.47
CA VAL A 58 8.04 -11.19 9.43
C VAL A 58 7.09 -10.23 10.15
N PRO A 59 7.57 -9.34 11.06
CA PRO A 59 6.71 -8.38 11.74
C PRO A 59 5.91 -7.47 10.79
N VAL A 60 4.64 -7.21 11.09
CA VAL A 60 3.72 -6.35 10.28
C VAL A 60 4.38 -5.04 9.87
N VAL A 61 5.02 -4.33 10.81
CA VAL A 61 5.67 -3.04 10.56
C VAL A 61 6.71 -3.14 9.43
N ARG A 62 7.47 -4.24 9.38
CA ARG A 62 8.45 -4.45 8.31
C ARG A 62 7.79 -4.74 6.98
N ARG A 63 6.77 -5.60 6.95
CA ARG A 63 6.04 -5.93 5.71
C ARG A 63 5.40 -4.67 5.13
N VAL A 64 4.70 -3.89 5.95
CA VAL A 64 4.12 -2.59 5.54
C VAL A 64 5.20 -1.64 5.05
N THR A 65 6.36 -1.54 5.72
CA THR A 65 7.47 -0.71 5.25
C THR A 65 8.00 -1.16 3.89
N ALA A 66 8.19 -2.47 3.69
CA ALA A 66 8.66 -3.02 2.43
C ALA A 66 7.68 -2.73 1.27
N ILE A 67 6.38 -2.82 1.53
CA ILE A 67 5.34 -2.49 0.54
C ILE A 67 5.31 -1.00 0.26
N ARG A 68 5.45 -0.14 1.29
CA ARG A 68 5.55 1.32 1.09
C ARG A 68 6.68 1.68 0.14
N LEU A 69 7.86 1.05 0.25
CA LEU A 69 8.96 1.28 -0.69
C LEU A 69 8.57 0.93 -2.14
N MET A 70 7.93 -0.21 -2.36
CA MET A 70 7.46 -0.58 -3.71
C MET A 70 6.41 0.40 -4.24
N MET A 71 5.54 0.91 -3.37
CA MET A 71 4.51 1.90 -3.72
C MET A 71 5.10 3.28 -4.03
N LEU A 72 6.20 3.66 -3.39
CA LEU A 72 6.92 4.90 -3.71
C LEU A 72 7.46 4.88 -5.14
N ARG A 73 7.92 3.72 -5.65
CA ARG A 73 8.30 3.54 -7.07
C ARG A 73 7.15 3.88 -8.02
N LEU A 74 5.90 3.65 -7.62
CA LEU A 74 4.72 3.98 -8.43
C LEU A 74 4.29 5.44 -8.30
N GLY A 75 4.98 6.26 -7.49
CA GLY A 75 4.59 7.65 -7.28
C GLY A 75 3.28 7.84 -6.50
N ILE A 76 2.87 6.86 -5.67
CA ILE A 76 1.61 6.92 -4.88
C ILE A 76 1.52 8.15 -3.96
N HIS A 77 2.67 8.68 -3.54
CA HIS A 77 2.79 9.89 -2.72
C HIS A 77 2.68 11.18 -3.55
N THR A 78 2.27 11.10 -4.81
CA THR A 78 2.12 12.22 -5.74
C THR A 78 0.70 12.20 -6.32
N SER A 79 0.30 13.27 -7.01
CA SER A 79 -1.00 13.34 -7.69
C SER A 79 -1.06 12.53 -9.00
N ASP A 80 0.08 12.05 -9.50
CA ASP A 80 0.19 11.40 -10.80
C ASP A 80 1.00 10.10 -10.68
N PRO A 81 0.46 9.07 -10.00
CA PRO A 81 1.14 7.79 -9.92
C PRO A 81 1.22 7.11 -11.29
N HIS A 82 2.27 6.34 -11.52
CA HIS A 82 2.53 5.66 -12.79
C HIS A 82 2.68 4.16 -12.57
N TRP A 83 1.92 3.36 -13.31
CA TRP A 83 1.98 1.91 -13.25
C TRP A 83 1.57 1.28 -14.58
N SER A 84 1.88 0.00 -14.72
CA SER A 84 1.23 -0.89 -15.68
C SER A 84 0.57 -2.02 -14.90
N SER A 85 -0.43 -2.69 -15.50
CA SER A 85 -1.07 -3.83 -14.85
C SER A 85 -0.05 -4.93 -14.49
N GLN A 86 0.95 -5.15 -15.33
CA GLN A 86 2.04 -6.09 -15.05
C GLN A 86 2.87 -5.67 -13.82
N VAL A 87 3.23 -4.38 -13.72
CA VAL A 87 3.98 -3.87 -12.55
C VAL A 87 3.16 -3.99 -11.27
N LEU A 88 1.85 -3.75 -11.34
CA LEU A 88 0.96 -3.89 -10.20
C LEU A 88 0.85 -5.35 -9.73
N GLU A 89 0.73 -6.29 -10.66
CA GLU A 89 0.73 -7.73 -10.37
C GLU A 89 2.02 -8.17 -9.68
N GLN A 90 3.18 -7.75 -10.20
CA GLN A 90 4.49 -8.02 -9.62
C GLN A 90 4.63 -7.42 -8.20
N LEU A 91 4.11 -6.22 -7.98
CA LEU A 91 4.11 -5.59 -6.65
C LEU A 91 3.30 -6.43 -5.65
N ILE A 92 2.10 -6.87 -6.03
CA ILE A 92 1.22 -7.67 -5.16
C ILE A 92 1.86 -9.03 -4.87
N GLU A 93 2.45 -9.67 -5.88
CA GLU A 93 3.17 -10.93 -5.68
C GLU A 93 4.32 -10.75 -4.69
N ALA A 94 5.16 -9.72 -4.90
CA ALA A 94 6.27 -9.40 -4.01
C ALA A 94 5.81 -9.04 -2.58
N ALA A 95 4.68 -8.35 -2.44
CA ALA A 95 4.10 -7.98 -1.15
C ALA A 95 3.63 -9.19 -0.34
N LEU A 96 3.20 -10.26 -1.03
CA LEU A 96 2.65 -11.48 -0.44
C LEU A 96 3.69 -12.60 -0.23
N GLN A 97 4.94 -12.39 -0.65
CA GLN A 97 6.05 -13.32 -0.47
C GLN A 97 6.51 -13.49 0.99
N PRO A 98 6.63 -12.43 1.82
CA PRO A 98 7.11 -12.60 3.20
C PRO A 98 6.18 -13.46 4.06
N SER A 99 6.75 -14.31 4.93
CA SER A 99 5.98 -15.14 5.87
C SER A 99 5.07 -14.28 6.75
N GLY A 100 3.78 -14.63 6.79
CA GLY A 100 2.73 -13.90 7.49
C GLY A 100 2.18 -12.67 6.77
N ALA A 101 2.53 -12.43 5.50
CA ALA A 101 1.98 -11.33 4.70
C ALA A 101 0.46 -11.46 4.50
N GLN A 102 -0.24 -10.34 4.64
CA GLN A 102 -1.68 -10.23 4.50
C GLN A 102 -2.04 -9.16 3.46
N LEU A 103 -3.22 -9.28 2.84
CA LEU A 103 -3.73 -8.25 1.94
C LEU A 103 -3.91 -6.89 2.63
N SER A 104 -4.25 -6.91 3.92
CA SER A 104 -4.35 -5.70 4.74
C SER A 104 -3.02 -4.96 4.87
N ASP A 105 -1.85 -5.61 4.73
CA ASP A 105 -0.55 -4.94 4.73
C ASP A 105 -0.41 -3.98 3.53
N ILE A 106 -0.95 -4.36 2.37
CA ILE A 106 -0.98 -3.53 1.16
C ILE A 106 -1.86 -2.30 1.40
N VAL A 107 -3.04 -2.50 1.97
CA VAL A 107 -3.97 -1.41 2.27
C VAL A 107 -3.41 -0.48 3.35
N ARG A 108 -2.73 -1.01 4.38
CA ARG A 108 -1.99 -0.22 5.37
C ARG A 108 -0.91 0.64 4.74
N ALA A 109 -0.11 0.06 3.84
CA ALA A 109 0.95 0.78 3.16
C ALA A 109 0.40 1.92 2.30
N LEU A 110 -0.69 1.65 1.55
CA LEU A 110 -1.36 2.65 0.73
C LEU A 110 -1.96 3.75 1.61
N PHE A 111 -2.75 3.40 2.62
CA PHE A 111 -3.37 4.34 3.56
C PHE A 111 -2.35 5.28 4.21
N ALA A 112 -1.13 4.80 4.51
CA ALA A 112 -0.07 5.61 5.08
C ALA A 112 0.59 6.58 4.09
N LEU A 113 0.59 6.26 2.78
CA LEU A 113 1.22 7.10 1.75
C LEU A 113 0.26 8.14 1.15
N LEU A 114 -1.05 7.84 1.09
CA LEU A 114 -2.04 8.73 0.46
C LEU A 114 -2.07 10.16 1.03
N PRO A 115 -1.92 10.41 2.35
CA PRO A 115 -1.86 11.77 2.90
C PRO A 115 -0.63 12.58 2.50
N GLU A 116 0.40 11.94 1.95
CA GLU A 116 1.63 12.60 1.53
C GLU A 116 1.47 13.26 0.14
N ALA A 117 0.45 12.88 -0.63
CA ALA A 117 0.12 13.50 -1.90
C ALA A 117 -0.49 14.90 -1.73
N PRO A 118 -0.44 15.76 -2.77
CA PRO A 118 -1.15 17.03 -2.75
C PRO A 118 -2.63 16.87 -2.37
N PRO A 119 -3.23 17.83 -1.64
CA PRO A 119 -4.62 17.73 -1.21
C PRO A 119 -5.59 17.47 -2.36
N GLY A 120 -6.53 16.56 -2.14
CA GLY A 120 -7.55 16.15 -3.12
C GLY A 120 -7.43 14.68 -3.50
N LEU A 121 -8.16 14.30 -4.55
CA LEU A 121 -8.08 12.99 -5.17
C LEU A 121 -8.06 13.21 -6.68
N SER A 122 -6.98 12.83 -7.36
CA SER A 122 -6.90 12.92 -8.82
C SER A 122 -7.56 11.72 -9.50
N ASP A 123 -7.89 11.86 -10.79
CA ASP A 123 -8.27 10.74 -11.68
C ASP A 123 -7.30 9.57 -11.58
N THR A 124 -6.02 9.87 -11.77
CA THR A 124 -4.95 8.88 -11.84
C THR A 124 -4.81 8.13 -10.51
N GLN A 125 -4.87 8.84 -9.39
CA GLN A 125 -4.82 8.24 -8.06
C GLN A 125 -6.07 7.40 -7.76
N ALA A 126 -7.27 7.87 -8.13
CA ALA A 126 -8.51 7.11 -7.98
C ALA A 126 -8.47 5.81 -8.80
N ASN A 127 -7.99 5.86 -10.04
CA ASN A 127 -7.85 4.69 -10.90
C ASN A 127 -6.88 3.66 -10.31
N LEU A 128 -5.72 4.10 -9.79
CA LEU A 128 -4.78 3.20 -9.11
C LEU A 128 -5.42 2.55 -7.87
N ILE A 129 -6.12 3.33 -7.05
CA ILE A 129 -6.82 2.81 -5.85
C ILE A 129 -7.85 1.75 -6.26
N ARG A 130 -8.64 2.02 -7.31
CA ARG A 130 -9.64 1.08 -7.83
C ARG A 130 -8.98 -0.21 -8.31
N GLU A 131 -7.91 -0.12 -9.09
CA GLU A 131 -7.17 -1.30 -9.55
C GLU A 131 -6.62 -2.12 -8.39
N ILE A 132 -5.98 -1.47 -7.41
CA ILE A 132 -5.52 -2.16 -6.18
C ILE A 132 -6.69 -2.85 -5.48
N GLY A 133 -7.84 -2.18 -5.33
CA GLY A 133 -9.05 -2.75 -4.75
C GLY A 133 -9.54 -4.00 -5.48
N VAL A 134 -9.60 -3.95 -6.81
CA VAL A 134 -9.98 -5.10 -7.65
C VAL A 134 -9.02 -6.28 -7.47
N HIS A 135 -7.72 -6.02 -7.37
CA HIS A 135 -6.74 -7.08 -7.15
C HIS A 135 -6.82 -7.68 -5.73
N VAL A 136 -6.97 -6.81 -4.71
CA VAL A 136 -7.04 -7.22 -3.31
C VAL A 136 -8.33 -7.98 -3.02
N VAL A 137 -9.49 -7.43 -3.38
CA VAL A 137 -10.81 -7.99 -3.04
C VAL A 137 -11.24 -9.05 -4.05
N GLY A 138 -11.01 -8.80 -5.35
CA GLY A 138 -11.46 -9.68 -6.42
C GLY A 138 -10.53 -10.88 -6.64
N ARG A 139 -9.29 -10.62 -7.06
CA ARG A 139 -8.36 -11.68 -7.48
C ARG A 139 -7.82 -12.51 -6.32
N GLN A 140 -7.71 -11.91 -5.13
CA GLN A 140 -7.18 -12.56 -3.92
C GLN A 140 -8.27 -12.89 -2.89
N ARG A 141 -9.54 -13.03 -3.32
CA ARG A 141 -10.71 -13.25 -2.44
C ARG A 141 -10.52 -14.36 -1.40
N ARG A 142 -9.78 -15.44 -1.73
CA ARG A 142 -9.52 -16.55 -0.79
C ARG A 142 -8.65 -16.15 0.41
N ARG A 143 -7.85 -15.10 0.28
CA ARG A 143 -6.99 -14.53 1.35
C ARG A 143 -7.66 -13.34 2.04
N TYR A 144 -8.87 -12.98 1.63
CA TYR A 144 -9.58 -11.81 2.12
C TYR A 144 -10.42 -12.17 3.34
N ALA A 145 -9.94 -11.79 4.52
CA ALA A 145 -10.62 -11.97 5.80
C ALA A 145 -11.07 -10.60 6.32
N ALA A 146 -12.33 -10.48 6.76
CA ALA A 146 -12.89 -9.19 7.16
C ALA A 146 -12.19 -8.61 8.40
N GLU A 147 -11.74 -9.49 9.29
CA GLU A 147 -11.07 -9.17 10.55
C GLU A 147 -9.77 -8.39 10.29
N ASP A 148 -9.07 -8.69 9.18
CA ASP A 148 -7.82 -8.04 8.79
C ASP A 148 -7.99 -6.56 8.42
N PHE A 149 -9.23 -6.11 8.20
CA PHE A 149 -9.58 -4.73 7.83
C PHE A 149 -10.30 -3.96 8.93
N SER A 150 -10.56 -4.59 10.08
CA SER A 150 -11.22 -3.95 11.23
C SER A 150 -10.52 -2.67 11.69
N TRP A 151 -9.18 -2.66 11.69
CA TRP A 151 -8.37 -1.48 12.00
C TRP A 151 -8.67 -0.29 11.08
N PHE A 152 -8.99 -0.54 9.82
CA PHE A 152 -9.21 0.51 8.84
C PHE A 152 -10.58 1.16 9.08
N ALA A 153 -11.61 0.34 9.31
CA ALA A 153 -12.92 0.83 9.73
C ALA A 153 -12.85 1.65 11.03
N GLN A 154 -12.11 1.14 12.04
CA GLN A 154 -11.91 1.85 13.31
C GLN A 154 -11.25 3.22 13.10
N LEU A 155 -10.23 3.32 12.23
CA LEU A 155 -9.59 4.60 11.93
C LEU A 155 -10.52 5.58 11.22
N LEU A 156 -11.37 5.12 10.30
CA LEU A 156 -12.31 6.00 9.60
C LEU A 156 -13.40 6.55 10.51
N ILE A 157 -13.83 5.76 11.51
CA ILE A 157 -14.84 6.17 12.48
C ILE A 157 -14.24 7.07 13.58
N ASP A 158 -12.93 7.00 13.83
CA ASP A 158 -12.26 7.90 14.75
C ASP A 158 -12.31 9.35 14.24
N LEU A 159 -13.17 10.15 14.88
CA LEU A 159 -13.39 11.57 14.56
C LEU A 159 -12.12 12.43 14.63
N ARG A 160 -11.06 11.94 15.29
CA ARG A 160 -9.76 12.63 15.37
C ARG A 160 -8.91 12.45 14.11
N SER A 161 -9.09 11.35 13.38
CA SER A 161 -8.22 10.96 12.27
C SER A 161 -8.47 11.78 10.99
N LYS A 162 -9.70 12.31 10.81
CA LYS A 162 -10.16 13.09 9.64
C LYS A 162 -9.55 12.57 8.32
N PRO A 163 -10.05 11.45 7.78
CA PRO A 163 -9.45 10.83 6.59
C PRO A 163 -9.45 11.79 5.40
N THR A 164 -8.39 11.72 4.59
CA THR A 164 -8.35 12.42 3.30
C THR A 164 -9.33 11.81 2.30
N ALA A 165 -9.70 12.57 1.27
CA ALA A 165 -10.54 12.06 0.17
C ALA A 165 -9.99 10.75 -0.42
N ALA A 166 -8.67 10.66 -0.65
CA ALA A 166 -8.04 9.46 -1.17
C ALA A 166 -8.13 8.27 -0.21
N GLN A 167 -7.96 8.48 1.11
CA GLN A 167 -8.12 7.42 2.11
C GLN A 167 -9.57 6.94 2.23
N ALA A 168 -10.54 7.86 2.15
CA ALA A 168 -11.95 7.51 2.11
C ALA A 168 -12.30 6.73 0.84
N TYR A 169 -11.78 7.14 -0.32
CA TYR A 169 -11.97 6.41 -1.58
C TYR A 169 -11.37 5.00 -1.53
N LEU A 170 -10.18 4.85 -0.93
CA LEU A 170 -9.58 3.53 -0.68
C LEU A 170 -10.49 2.62 0.14
N ALA A 171 -11.19 3.16 1.14
CA ALA A 171 -12.08 2.39 2.00
C ALA A 171 -13.22 1.75 1.21
N VAL A 172 -13.82 2.49 0.27
CA VAL A 172 -14.92 2.01 -0.59
C VAL A 172 -14.53 0.75 -1.35
N TYR A 173 -13.29 0.70 -1.87
CA TYR A 173 -12.81 -0.38 -2.72
C TYR A 173 -12.12 -1.54 -1.99
N THR A 174 -11.86 -1.41 -0.68
CA THR A 174 -11.09 -2.41 0.06
C THR A 174 -11.73 -2.89 1.35
N LEU A 175 -12.67 -2.14 1.93
CA LEU A 175 -13.40 -2.61 3.11
C LEU A 175 -14.42 -3.68 2.74
N PRO A 176 -14.58 -4.71 3.60
CA PRO A 176 -15.66 -5.67 3.46
C PRO A 176 -17.01 -4.95 3.59
N PRO A 177 -18.08 -5.38 2.90
CA PRO A 177 -19.38 -4.70 2.93
C PRO A 177 -19.90 -4.43 4.36
N ALA A 178 -19.73 -5.39 5.27
CA ALA A 178 -20.16 -5.26 6.66
C ALA A 178 -19.39 -4.19 7.46
N LEU A 179 -18.13 -3.89 7.09
CA LEU A 179 -17.33 -2.83 7.69
C LEU A 179 -17.55 -1.50 6.96
N ALA A 180 -17.71 -1.53 5.64
CA ALA A 180 -17.98 -0.35 4.82
C ALA A 180 -19.28 0.33 5.24
N SER A 181 -20.34 -0.44 5.53
CA SER A 181 -21.63 0.09 5.98
C SER A 181 -21.55 0.90 7.27
N GLN A 182 -20.58 0.59 8.15
CA GLN A 182 -20.34 1.33 9.40
C GLN A 182 -19.60 2.65 9.14
N CYS A 183 -18.96 2.78 7.98
CA CYS A 183 -18.10 3.91 7.62
C CYS A 183 -18.73 4.84 6.57
N ILE A 184 -20.00 4.65 6.18
CA ILE A 184 -20.64 5.44 5.12
C ILE A 184 -20.52 6.94 5.40
N ALA A 185 -20.94 7.38 6.59
CA ALA A 185 -20.93 8.80 6.95
C ALA A 185 -19.53 9.44 6.86
N PRO A 186 -18.47 8.91 7.51
CA PRO A 186 -17.14 9.49 7.38
C PRO A 186 -16.56 9.39 5.96
N ILE A 187 -16.88 8.34 5.19
CA ILE A 187 -16.44 8.20 3.79
C ILE A 187 -17.06 9.31 2.93
N ILE A 188 -18.39 9.47 2.97
CA ILE A 188 -19.09 10.50 2.20
C ILE A 188 -18.64 11.90 2.61
N GLN A 189 -18.46 12.15 3.91
CA GLN A 189 -17.98 13.44 4.41
C GLN A 189 -16.59 13.79 3.86
N ALA A 190 -15.65 12.84 3.81
CA ALA A 190 -14.30 13.08 3.30
C ALA A 190 -14.24 13.25 1.78
N LEU A 191 -15.23 12.74 1.05
CA LEU A 191 -15.37 12.87 -0.40
C LEU A 191 -16.27 14.03 -0.82
N HIS A 192 -16.84 14.77 0.13
CA HIS A 192 -17.75 15.85 -0.16
C HIS A 192 -17.08 16.91 -1.06
N LEU A 193 -17.80 17.37 -2.09
CA LEU A 193 -17.33 18.32 -3.11
C LEU A 193 -16.23 17.77 -4.03
N THR A 194 -15.85 16.51 -3.90
CA THR A 194 -15.06 15.83 -4.92
C THR A 194 -16.00 15.32 -6.02
N ARG A 195 -15.51 15.25 -7.25
CA ARG A 195 -16.27 14.67 -8.37
C ARG A 195 -16.59 13.16 -8.19
N PHE A 196 -15.99 12.50 -7.20
CA PHE A 196 -16.18 11.09 -6.91
C PHE A 196 -17.29 10.84 -5.88
N GLU A 197 -17.88 11.90 -5.31
CA GLU A 197 -18.92 11.80 -4.28
C GLU A 197 -20.11 10.95 -4.75
N GLU A 198 -20.65 11.24 -5.94
CA GLU A 198 -21.82 10.53 -6.48
C GLU A 198 -21.53 9.08 -6.86
N GLU A 199 -20.34 8.81 -7.43
CA GLU A 199 -19.89 7.44 -7.72
C GLU A 199 -19.85 6.60 -6.43
N VAL A 200 -19.32 7.16 -5.35
CA VAL A 200 -19.18 6.46 -4.08
C VAL A 200 -20.51 6.27 -3.38
N LYS A 201 -21.44 7.24 -3.44
CA LYS A 201 -22.81 7.05 -2.94
C LYS A 201 -23.47 5.83 -3.57
N GLN A 202 -23.41 5.72 -4.90
CA GLN A 202 -23.98 4.59 -5.63
C GLN A 202 -23.33 3.24 -5.30
N GLN A 203 -22.05 3.23 -4.92
CA GLN A 203 -21.35 2.00 -4.54
C GLN A 203 -21.65 1.54 -3.10
N LEU A 204 -22.10 2.45 -2.23
CA LEU A 204 -22.39 2.17 -0.82
C LEU A 204 -23.88 1.96 -0.52
N GLU A 205 -24.76 2.27 -1.46
CA GLU A 205 -26.21 1.92 -1.47
C GLU A 205 -26.45 0.46 -1.86
#